data_AF-A0A399S0M1-F1
#
_entry.id   AF-A0A399S0M1-F1
#
_cell.length_a   1.000
_cell.length_b   1.000
_cell.length_c   1.000
_cell.angle_alpha   90.00
_cell.angle_beta   90.00
_cell.angle_gamma   90.00
#
_symmetry.space_group_name_H-M   'P 1'
#
loop_
_entity.id
_entity.type
_entity.pdbx_description
1 polymer ?
#
loop_
_entity_poly.entity_id
_entity_poly.type
_entity_poly.pdbx_seq_one_letter_code
_entity_poly.pdbx_strand_id
1 'polypeptide(L)'
;MKYVKRALYVLAAAVALLAVLALTVTALENRQTAYLSINEQPEFQNNSYLIRNAHIIPMTSDTVLASMDVRVVDGMIKEIGENLASAGETVIDAKGSYLSPGLTDMHMHLWDKYELGLYLANGVTTVRSLLGMPYHLAVKNDIQRGELLGPFFFTASPQFTGPEDGDILKKPVDSPEEARKLVIAYKEQGYDYIKTYNLLPKATFDPVLAQAEASGIPVVAHPSFKVDYSYHFNPIITTVEHTEDIYQQPLNYTFDREKLEAVVKGYAASGQTHCPTLTVFYNLTEIYNKGEQVLASEQAAYINPFVQSASDDYSRHMAIREKDSTATSRINAQHNFHIEVIRRLHEAGET
;
A
#
# COMPACT_ATOMS: atom_id res chain seq x y z
N MET A 1 0.22 46.42 31.52
CA MET A 1 0.11 46.76 30.07
C MET A 1 1.40 46.54 29.26
N LYS A 2 2.58 47.03 29.69
CA LYS A 2 3.86 46.87 28.95
C LYS A 2 4.30 45.41 28.72
N TYR A 3 4.13 44.55 29.74
CA TYR A 3 4.47 43.12 29.65
C TYR A 3 3.53 42.34 28.73
N VAL A 4 2.23 42.61 28.80
CA VAL A 4 1.22 42.04 27.88
C VAL A 4 1.52 42.42 26.43
N LYS A 5 1.86 43.69 26.17
CA LYS A 5 2.24 44.16 24.83
C LYS A 5 3.50 43.46 24.30
N ARG A 6 4.52 43.25 25.14
CA ARG A 6 5.72 42.47 24.78
C ARG A 6 5.40 41.01 24.50
N ALA A 7 4.58 40.36 25.32
CA ALA A 7 4.17 38.98 25.12
C ALA A 7 3.40 38.82 23.79
N LEU A 8 2.51 39.75 23.45
CA LEU A 8 1.81 39.76 22.17
C LEU A 8 2.75 39.93 20.96
N TYR A 9 3.77 40.78 21.06
CA TYR A 9 4.77 40.89 19.99
C TYR A 9 5.62 39.63 19.83
N VAL A 10 6.01 38.99 20.93
CA VAL A 10 6.74 37.71 20.89
C VAL A 10 5.87 36.62 20.25
N LEU A 11 4.60 36.52 20.64
CA LEU A 11 3.66 35.57 20.05
C LEU A 11 3.45 35.85 18.55
N ALA A 12 3.25 37.11 18.16
CA ALA A 12 3.09 37.49 16.76
C ALA A 12 4.35 37.17 15.93
N ALA A 13 5.54 37.43 16.48
CA ALA A 13 6.80 37.08 15.83
C ALA A 13 6.97 35.55 15.69
N ALA A 14 6.60 34.77 16.71
CA ALA A 14 6.62 33.31 16.65
C ALA A 14 5.64 32.77 15.60
N VAL A 15 4.42 33.30 15.54
CA VAL A 15 3.42 32.93 14.52
C VAL A 15 3.90 33.30 13.12
N ALA A 16 4.49 34.50 12.95
CA ALA A 16 5.05 34.92 11.66
C ALA A 16 6.22 34.02 11.23
N LEU A 17 7.10 33.64 12.18
CA LEU A 17 8.21 32.73 11.91
C LEU A 17 7.69 31.34 11.50
N LEU A 18 6.68 30.81 12.19
CA LEU A 18 6.04 29.54 11.83
C LEU A 18 5.36 29.61 10.45
N ALA A 19 4.72 30.73 10.11
CA ALA A 19 4.12 30.92 8.80
C ALA A 19 5.19 30.97 7.69
N VAL A 20 6.30 31.70 7.90
CA VAL A 20 7.42 31.74 6.96
C VAL A 20 8.04 30.35 6.80
N LEU A 21 8.22 29.61 7.90
CA LEU A 21 8.71 28.24 7.85
C LEU A 21 7.78 27.33 7.05
N ALA A 22 6.47 27.37 7.32
CA ALA A 22 5.47 26.59 6.60
C ALA A 22 5.46 26.91 5.09
N LEU A 23 5.50 28.19 4.73
CA LEU A 23 5.60 28.63 3.33
C LEU A 23 6.89 28.16 2.66
N THR A 24 8.01 28.19 3.39
CA THR A 24 9.31 27.76 2.86
C THR A 24 9.34 26.25 2.63
N VAL A 25 8.82 25.46 3.58
CA VAL A 25 8.68 24.01 3.45
C VAL A 25 7.77 23.66 2.28
N THR A 26 6.61 24.32 2.17
CA THR A 26 5.67 24.10 1.06
C THR A 26 6.32 24.44 -0.29
N ALA A 27 7.07 25.54 -0.38
CA ALA A 27 7.75 25.94 -1.61
C ALA A 27 8.87 24.96 -1.99
N LEU A 28 9.61 24.42 -1.02
CA LEU A 28 10.62 23.39 -1.24
C LEU A 28 9.98 22.09 -1.72
N GLU A 29 8.93 21.62 -1.06
CA GLU A 29 8.19 20.41 -1.42
C GLU A 29 7.60 20.53 -2.84
N ASN A 30 6.95 21.64 -3.16
CA ASN A 30 6.41 21.89 -4.50
C ASN A 30 7.52 21.86 -5.56
N ARG A 31 8.67 22.50 -5.29
CA ARG A 31 9.79 22.49 -6.24
C ARG A 31 10.36 21.08 -6.44
N GLN A 32 10.48 20.33 -5.36
CA GLN A 32 11.05 18.99 -5.39
C GLN A 32 10.07 17.96 -5.99
N THR A 33 8.75 18.19 -5.93
CA THR A 33 7.70 17.34 -6.53
C THR A 33 7.16 17.87 -7.86
N ALA A 34 7.69 18.98 -8.39
CA ALA A 34 7.26 19.61 -9.65
C ALA A 34 7.29 18.65 -10.86
N TYR A 35 8.19 17.67 -10.85
CA TYR A 35 8.27 16.64 -11.89
C TYR A 35 7.02 15.74 -11.95
N LEU A 36 6.21 15.70 -10.88
CA LEU A 36 4.94 15.00 -10.83
C LEU A 36 3.76 15.86 -11.30
N SER A 37 3.95 17.18 -11.51
CA SER A 37 2.87 18.05 -11.97
C SER A 37 2.65 17.88 -13.47
N ILE A 38 1.50 17.32 -13.86
CA ILE A 38 1.19 17.08 -15.29
C ILE A 38 1.13 18.38 -16.09
N ASN A 39 0.67 19.47 -15.48
CA ASN A 39 0.58 20.77 -16.11
C ASN A 39 1.95 21.43 -16.34
N GLU A 40 2.98 21.01 -15.60
CA GLU A 40 4.33 21.54 -15.73
C GLU A 40 5.21 20.71 -16.69
N GLN A 41 4.73 19.56 -17.16
CA GLN A 41 5.46 18.64 -18.04
C GLN A 41 4.70 18.42 -19.37
N PRO A 42 5.01 19.18 -20.44
CA PRO A 42 4.32 19.09 -21.73
C PRO A 42 4.31 17.69 -22.35
N GLU A 43 5.34 16.88 -22.08
CA GLU A 43 5.44 15.50 -22.54
C GLU A 43 4.29 14.60 -22.05
N PHE A 44 3.71 14.89 -20.88
CA PHE A 44 2.60 14.11 -20.32
C PHE A 44 1.25 14.44 -20.95
N GLN A 45 1.18 15.49 -21.80
CA GLN A 45 -0.03 15.84 -22.53
C GLN A 45 -0.29 14.91 -23.71
N ASN A 46 0.72 14.15 -24.17
CA ASN A 46 0.52 13.14 -25.21
C ASN A 46 0.09 11.81 -24.58
N ASN A 47 -1.05 11.28 -25.03
CA ASN A 47 -1.63 10.03 -24.53
C ASN A 47 -2.06 9.10 -25.67
N SER A 48 -1.59 9.35 -26.90
CA SER A 48 -1.92 8.54 -28.08
C SER A 48 -0.65 8.04 -28.77
N TYR A 49 -0.54 6.71 -28.87
CA TYR A 49 0.67 6.02 -29.30
C TYR A 49 0.35 4.82 -30.19
N LEU A 50 1.23 4.55 -31.15
CA LEU A 50 1.30 3.25 -31.81
C LEU A 50 2.60 2.55 -31.39
N ILE A 51 2.49 1.59 -30.49
CA ILE A 51 3.61 0.74 -30.07
C ILE A 51 3.70 -0.41 -31.07
N ARG A 52 4.85 -0.59 -31.74
CA ARG A 52 5.01 -1.59 -32.81
C ARG A 52 5.96 -2.71 -32.43
N ASN A 53 5.76 -3.89 -33.03
CA ASN A 53 6.67 -5.03 -32.95
C ASN A 53 6.95 -5.55 -31.52
N ALA A 54 6.03 -5.35 -30.57
CA ALA A 54 6.17 -5.79 -29.19
C ALA A 54 5.88 -7.30 -29.04
N HIS A 55 6.54 -7.95 -28.08
CA HIS A 55 6.14 -9.25 -27.57
C HIS A 55 5.17 -9.08 -26.40
N ILE A 56 3.87 -9.27 -26.61
CA ILE A 56 2.85 -9.01 -25.58
C ILE A 56 2.72 -10.21 -24.65
N ILE A 57 2.78 -9.94 -23.34
CA ILE A 57 2.45 -10.89 -22.27
C ILE A 57 1.02 -10.58 -21.80
N PRO A 58 0.00 -11.37 -22.20
CA PRO A 58 -1.39 -11.01 -22.01
C PRO A 58 -1.92 -11.23 -20.58
N MET A 59 -1.18 -11.94 -19.71
CA MET A 59 -1.54 -12.28 -18.33
C MET A 59 -2.86 -13.07 -18.15
N THR A 60 -3.47 -13.54 -19.24
CA THR A 60 -4.70 -14.37 -19.25
C THR A 60 -4.43 -15.83 -19.63
N SER A 61 -3.23 -16.12 -20.12
CA SER A 61 -2.76 -17.46 -20.47
C SER A 61 -1.23 -17.46 -20.47
N ASP A 62 -0.62 -18.64 -20.26
CA ASP A 62 0.83 -18.84 -20.32
C ASP A 62 1.32 -18.81 -21.79
N THR A 63 1.41 -17.62 -22.36
CA THR A 63 1.80 -17.40 -23.76
C THR A 63 2.43 -16.03 -23.97
N VAL A 64 3.06 -15.86 -25.13
CA VAL A 64 3.60 -14.58 -25.62
C VAL A 64 3.09 -14.35 -27.04
N LEU A 65 2.40 -13.24 -27.26
CA LEU A 65 1.97 -12.83 -28.60
C LEU A 65 3.11 -12.05 -29.26
N ALA A 66 3.80 -12.68 -30.21
CA ALA A 66 5.01 -12.13 -30.78
C ALA A 66 4.74 -11.08 -31.88
N SER A 67 5.55 -10.02 -31.90
CA SER A 67 5.59 -9.02 -32.98
C SER A 67 4.23 -8.36 -33.26
N MET A 68 3.52 -8.00 -32.19
CA MET A 68 2.25 -7.31 -32.24
C MET A 68 2.42 -5.79 -32.14
N ASP A 69 1.48 -5.07 -32.74
CA ASP A 69 1.31 -3.63 -32.60
C ASP A 69 0.13 -3.35 -31.63
N VAL A 70 0.27 -2.33 -30.79
CA VAL A 70 -0.76 -1.85 -29.86
C VAL A 70 -1.00 -0.37 -30.12
N ARG A 71 -2.24 -0.04 -30.51
CA ARG A 71 -2.68 1.36 -30.62
C ARG A 71 -3.35 1.80 -29.33
N VAL A 72 -2.83 2.88 -28.75
CA VAL A 72 -3.41 3.61 -27.64
C VAL A 72 -3.95 4.94 -28.17
N VAL A 73 -5.20 5.25 -27.85
CA VAL A 73 -5.86 6.53 -28.19
C VAL A 73 -6.46 7.09 -26.93
N ASP A 74 -6.15 8.34 -26.61
CA ASP A 74 -6.64 9.04 -25.41
C ASP A 74 -6.40 8.24 -24.11
N GLY A 75 -5.23 7.60 -23.99
CA GLY A 75 -4.84 6.78 -22.84
C GLY A 75 -5.46 5.39 -22.80
N MET A 76 -6.28 5.01 -23.78
CA MET A 76 -6.98 3.72 -23.82
C MET A 76 -6.47 2.83 -24.95
N ILE A 77 -6.33 1.53 -24.69
CA ILE A 77 -6.02 0.55 -25.75
C ILE A 77 -7.20 0.48 -26.71
N LYS A 78 -6.97 0.88 -27.97
CA LYS A 78 -7.99 0.90 -29.02
C LYS A 78 -7.97 -0.36 -29.88
N GLU A 79 -6.78 -0.87 -30.16
CA GLU A 79 -6.56 -2.00 -31.06
C GLU A 79 -5.25 -2.70 -30.71
N ILE A 80 -5.25 -4.03 -30.82
CA ILE A 80 -4.05 -4.87 -30.79
C ILE A 80 -4.09 -5.74 -32.05
N GLY A 81 -3.02 -5.75 -32.84
CA GLY A 81 -2.98 -6.51 -34.09
C GLY A 81 -1.62 -6.45 -34.77
N GLU A 82 -1.52 -7.04 -35.95
CA GLU A 82 -0.27 -7.06 -36.72
C GLU A 82 -0.26 -5.94 -37.77
N ASN A 83 0.91 -5.34 -38.01
CA ASN A 83 1.14 -4.40 -39.12
C ASN A 83 0.15 -3.22 -39.15
N LEU A 84 -0.23 -2.68 -38.00
CA LEU A 84 -1.18 -1.58 -37.92
C LEU A 84 -0.61 -0.34 -38.63
N ALA A 85 -1.43 0.31 -39.46
CA ALA A 85 -1.04 1.57 -40.09
C ALA A 85 -1.00 2.70 -39.04
N SER A 86 0.04 3.54 -39.06
CA SER A 86 0.04 4.76 -38.25
C SER A 86 -0.99 5.75 -38.81
N ALA A 87 -1.74 6.40 -37.92
CA ALA A 87 -2.74 7.42 -38.23
C ALA A 87 -2.27 8.82 -37.79
N GLY A 88 -0.97 9.02 -37.61
CA GLY A 88 -0.37 10.29 -37.17
C GLY A 88 -0.07 10.36 -35.67
N GLU A 89 -0.30 9.29 -34.92
CA GLU A 89 0.13 9.16 -33.52
C GLU A 89 1.65 9.01 -33.41
N THR A 90 2.19 9.21 -32.21
CA THR A 90 3.61 8.92 -31.94
C THR A 90 3.86 7.41 -32.06
N VAL A 91 4.80 7.04 -32.94
CA VAL A 91 5.18 5.64 -33.14
C VAL A 91 6.35 5.28 -32.23
N ILE A 92 6.20 4.20 -31.46
CA ILE A 92 7.24 3.62 -30.62
C ILE A 92 7.60 2.26 -31.20
N ASP A 93 8.84 2.06 -31.65
CA ASP A 93 9.32 0.75 -32.09
C ASP A 93 9.81 -0.06 -30.89
N ALA A 94 9.05 -1.08 -30.51
CA ALA A 94 9.32 -1.97 -29.38
C ALA A 94 9.90 -3.32 -29.84
N LYS A 95 10.55 -3.35 -31.01
CA LYS A 95 11.18 -4.56 -31.55
C LYS A 95 12.16 -5.19 -30.54
N GLY A 96 11.93 -6.45 -30.21
CA GLY A 96 12.73 -7.21 -29.24
C GLY A 96 12.40 -6.91 -27.78
N SER A 97 11.49 -5.97 -27.51
CA SER A 97 10.97 -5.66 -26.18
C SER A 97 9.70 -6.46 -25.88
N TYR A 98 9.42 -6.62 -24.60
CA TYR A 98 8.19 -7.21 -24.10
C TYR A 98 7.25 -6.13 -23.58
N LEU A 99 5.95 -6.32 -23.79
CA LEU A 99 4.90 -5.44 -23.29
C LEU A 99 3.96 -6.23 -22.39
N SER A 100 3.88 -5.84 -21.12
CA SER A 100 2.95 -6.40 -20.14
C SER A 100 2.00 -5.33 -19.61
N PRO A 101 0.87 -5.72 -18.99
CA PRO A 101 0.13 -4.82 -18.12
C PRO A 101 1.05 -4.21 -17.05
N GLY A 102 0.77 -2.96 -16.66
CA GLY A 102 1.48 -2.32 -15.55
C GLY A 102 1.27 -3.07 -14.24
N LEU A 103 2.26 -3.02 -13.36
CA LEU A 103 2.23 -3.73 -12.09
C LEU A 103 1.24 -3.06 -11.13
N THR A 104 0.66 -3.87 -10.25
CA THR A 104 -0.22 -3.41 -9.17
C THR A 104 0.39 -3.77 -7.82
N ASP A 105 0.67 -2.77 -7.00
CA ASP A 105 1.03 -2.99 -5.60
C ASP A 105 -0.23 -3.03 -4.74
N MET A 106 -0.53 -4.21 -4.20
CA MET A 106 -1.76 -4.46 -3.44
C MET A 106 -1.63 -4.12 -1.95
N HIS A 107 -0.46 -3.69 -1.46
CA HIS A 107 -0.31 -3.33 -0.06
C HIS A 107 0.82 -2.35 0.16
N MET A 108 0.48 -1.07 0.19
CA MET A 108 1.42 0.00 0.49
C MET A 108 0.87 1.01 1.50
N HIS A 109 1.78 1.85 2.01
CA HIS A 109 1.46 3.00 2.84
C HIS A 109 2.18 4.21 2.27
N LEU A 110 1.44 5.20 1.79
CA LEU A 110 2.01 6.44 1.24
C LEU A 110 2.31 7.40 2.39
N TRP A 111 3.56 7.82 2.52
CA TRP A 111 3.95 8.83 3.51
C TRP A 111 4.21 10.19 2.87
N ASP A 112 4.68 10.20 1.62
CA ASP A 112 4.87 11.43 0.85
C ASP A 112 4.62 11.24 -0.65
N LYS A 113 4.51 12.36 -1.38
CA LYS A 113 4.24 12.35 -2.83
C LYS A 113 5.43 11.84 -3.65
N TYR A 114 6.66 11.85 -3.14
CA TYR A 114 7.84 11.41 -3.91
C TYR A 114 7.75 9.93 -4.27
N GLU A 115 7.17 9.14 -3.38
CA GLU A 115 6.97 7.71 -3.59
C GLU A 115 6.16 7.41 -4.86
N LEU A 116 5.22 8.28 -5.25
CA LEU A 116 4.39 8.10 -6.45
C LEU A 116 5.24 7.99 -7.72
N GLY A 117 6.28 8.81 -7.84
CA GLY A 117 7.23 8.74 -8.95
C GLY A 117 8.07 7.47 -8.93
N LEU A 118 8.44 6.99 -7.74
CA LEU A 118 9.19 5.74 -7.58
C LEU A 118 8.36 4.51 -7.98
N TYR A 119 7.07 4.47 -7.64
CA TYR A 119 6.17 3.41 -8.11
C TYR A 119 6.13 3.36 -9.64
N LEU A 120 5.90 4.50 -10.30
CA LEU A 120 5.87 4.57 -11.77
C LEU A 120 7.21 4.20 -12.40
N ALA A 121 8.33 4.65 -11.84
CA ALA A 121 9.67 4.32 -12.32
C ALA A 121 9.98 2.81 -12.25
N ASN A 122 9.33 2.08 -11.33
CA ASN A 122 9.42 0.63 -11.19
C ASN A 122 8.28 -0.11 -11.92
N GLY A 123 7.52 0.57 -12.78
CA GLY A 123 6.44 -0.03 -13.57
C GLY A 123 5.15 -0.31 -12.80
N VAL A 124 5.03 0.18 -11.56
CA VAL A 124 3.80 0.08 -10.77
C VAL A 124 2.88 1.22 -11.14
N THR A 125 1.79 0.88 -11.84
CA THR A 125 0.80 1.85 -12.35
C THR A 125 -0.49 1.85 -11.56
N THR A 126 -0.66 0.93 -10.60
CA THR A 126 -1.79 0.90 -9.67
C THR A 126 -1.30 0.57 -8.27
N VAL A 127 -1.84 1.26 -7.26
CA VAL A 127 -1.50 1.03 -5.86
C VAL A 127 -2.75 0.97 -5.00
N ARG A 128 -2.70 0.10 -3.98
CA ARG A 128 -3.72 -0.05 -2.95
C ARG A 128 -3.14 0.34 -1.60
N SER A 129 -3.40 1.56 -1.16
CA SER A 129 -2.97 2.07 0.14
C SER A 129 -3.85 1.52 1.26
N LEU A 130 -3.24 0.93 2.30
CA LEU A 130 -3.95 0.34 3.44
C LEU A 130 -3.85 1.17 4.74
N LEU A 131 -3.49 2.46 4.61
CA LEU A 131 -3.59 3.45 5.68
C LEU A 131 -4.26 4.72 5.14
N GLY A 132 -5.55 4.88 5.42
CA GLY A 132 -6.33 6.04 4.98
C GLY A 132 -6.20 7.26 5.87
N MET A 133 -6.05 8.43 5.25
CA MET A 133 -6.15 9.75 5.92
C MET A 133 -6.69 10.78 4.91
N PRO A 134 -7.18 11.96 5.34
CA PRO A 134 -7.62 12.99 4.40
C PRO A 134 -6.57 13.38 3.35
N TYR A 135 -5.28 13.29 3.72
CA TYR A 135 -4.16 13.45 2.79
C TYR A 135 -4.23 12.49 1.59
N HIS A 136 -4.49 11.21 1.84
CA HIS A 136 -4.59 10.19 0.80
C HIS A 136 -5.77 10.41 -0.15
N LEU A 137 -6.90 10.90 0.37
CA LEU A 137 -8.02 11.31 -0.46
C LEU A 137 -7.67 12.51 -1.34
N ALA A 138 -6.92 13.49 -0.82
CA ALA A 138 -6.43 14.61 -1.61
C ALA A 138 -5.51 14.13 -2.74
N VAL A 139 -4.51 13.27 -2.44
CA VAL A 139 -3.63 12.66 -3.45
C VAL A 139 -4.43 11.90 -4.52
N LYS A 140 -5.36 11.03 -4.10
CA LYS A 140 -6.26 10.31 -4.99
C LYS A 140 -7.01 11.25 -5.92
N ASN A 141 -7.60 12.31 -5.38
CA ASN A 141 -8.38 13.26 -6.15
C ASN A 141 -7.51 14.06 -7.13
N ASP A 142 -6.29 14.45 -6.73
CA ASP A 142 -5.33 15.15 -7.61
C ASP A 142 -4.91 14.27 -8.80
N ILE A 143 -4.68 12.97 -8.55
CA ILE A 143 -4.37 11.98 -9.60
C ILE A 143 -5.58 11.79 -10.53
N GLN A 144 -6.79 11.63 -9.98
CA GLN A 144 -8.01 11.44 -10.76
C GLN A 144 -8.35 12.65 -11.65
N ARG A 145 -8.02 13.87 -11.20
CA ARG A 145 -8.19 15.09 -11.99
C ARG A 145 -7.10 15.28 -13.06
N GLY A 146 -6.07 14.44 -13.09
CA GLY A 146 -4.93 14.58 -13.99
C GLY A 146 -4.04 15.78 -13.63
N GLU A 147 -4.06 16.21 -12.36
CA GLU A 147 -3.20 17.31 -11.87
C GLU A 147 -1.85 16.77 -11.36
N LEU A 148 -1.87 15.54 -10.81
CA LEU A 148 -0.71 14.86 -10.25
C LEU A 148 -0.45 13.54 -10.98
N LEU A 149 0.77 13.37 -11.46
CA LEU A 149 1.25 12.10 -12.01
C LEU A 149 1.48 11.11 -10.87
N GLY A 150 0.85 9.95 -10.98
CA GLY A 150 1.00 8.86 -10.03
C GLY A 150 0.32 7.59 -10.54
N PRO A 151 0.54 6.44 -9.89
CA PRO A 151 -0.26 5.25 -10.14
C PRO A 151 -1.74 5.51 -9.85
N PHE A 152 -2.64 4.73 -10.46
CA PHE A 152 -4.03 4.67 -10.03
C PHE A 152 -4.07 4.37 -8.53
N PHE A 153 -4.66 5.29 -7.78
CA PHE A 153 -4.51 5.33 -6.34
C PHE A 153 -5.83 4.96 -5.66
N PHE A 154 -5.85 3.80 -5.02
CA PHE A 154 -6.94 3.36 -4.17
C PHE A 154 -6.51 3.45 -2.71
N THR A 155 -7.43 3.83 -1.82
CA THR A 155 -7.09 4.02 -0.40
C THR A 155 -8.18 3.53 0.54
N ALA A 156 -7.74 2.79 1.56
CA ALA A 156 -8.58 2.36 2.68
C ALA A 156 -9.07 3.56 3.48
N SER A 157 -10.11 3.36 4.28
CA SER A 157 -10.33 4.15 5.49
C SER A 157 -9.10 4.18 6.41
N PRO A 158 -9.06 5.09 7.41
CA PRO A 158 -8.24 4.85 8.59
C PRO A 158 -8.47 3.43 9.14
N GLN A 159 -7.43 2.83 9.72
CA GLN A 159 -7.46 1.43 10.16
C GLN A 159 -8.34 1.28 11.41
N PHE A 160 -9.39 0.45 11.34
CA PHE A 160 -10.30 0.24 12.47
C PHE A 160 -9.67 -0.72 13.47
N THR A 161 -9.41 -0.23 14.68
CA THR A 161 -8.69 -0.97 15.72
C THR A 161 -9.50 -1.03 17.02
N GLY A 162 -9.03 -1.82 17.97
CA GLY A 162 -9.60 -1.88 19.33
C GLY A 162 -9.45 -0.55 20.09
N PRO A 163 -10.35 -0.22 21.02
CA PRO A 163 -10.26 0.96 21.90
C PRO A 163 -8.94 1.09 22.67
N GLU A 164 -8.28 -0.04 22.94
CA GLU A 164 -7.00 -0.08 23.65
C GLU A 164 -5.77 0.24 22.78
N ASP A 165 -5.92 0.37 21.46
CA ASP A 165 -4.82 0.75 20.58
C ASP A 165 -4.49 2.24 20.75
N GLY A 166 -3.25 2.53 21.11
CA GLY A 166 -2.76 3.89 21.35
C GLY A 166 -2.22 4.60 20.11
N ASP A 167 -2.27 3.95 18.94
CA ASP A 167 -1.75 4.53 17.70
C ASP A 167 -2.68 5.63 17.15
N ILE A 168 -2.16 6.85 17.13
CA ILE A 168 -2.89 8.05 16.70
C ILE A 168 -3.25 8.06 15.21
N LEU A 169 -2.61 7.21 14.40
CA LEU A 169 -2.88 7.10 12.96
C LEU A 169 -4.03 6.12 12.66
N LYS A 170 -4.46 5.35 13.66
CA LYS A 170 -5.55 4.39 13.54
C LYS A 170 -6.84 4.98 14.10
N LYS A 171 -7.95 4.30 13.83
CA LYS A 171 -9.27 4.66 14.32
C LYS A 171 -9.76 3.62 15.33
N PRO A 172 -9.62 3.88 16.64
CA PRO A 172 -10.29 3.08 17.66
C PRO A 172 -11.81 3.14 17.46
N VAL A 173 -12.45 1.98 17.60
CA VAL A 173 -13.90 1.83 17.45
C VAL A 173 -14.48 1.33 18.77
N ASP A 174 -15.20 2.20 19.48
CA ASP A 174 -15.63 2.00 20.86
C ASP A 174 -16.97 1.25 20.98
N SER A 175 -17.81 1.32 19.93
CA SER A 175 -19.16 0.75 20.01
C SER A 175 -19.70 0.25 18.66
N PRO A 176 -20.68 -0.67 18.68
CA PRO A 176 -21.39 -1.10 17.47
C PRO A 176 -22.01 0.05 16.67
N GLU A 177 -22.51 1.08 17.36
CA GLU A 177 -23.15 2.22 16.72
C GLU A 177 -22.14 3.13 16.02
N GLU A 178 -20.99 3.35 16.66
CA GLU A 178 -19.89 4.08 16.05
C GLU A 178 -19.35 3.34 14.82
N ALA A 179 -19.17 2.02 14.90
CA ALA A 179 -18.74 1.20 13.77
C ALA A 179 -19.59 1.45 12.51
N ARG A 180 -20.93 1.44 12.65
CA ARG A 180 -21.84 1.70 11.51
C ARG A 180 -21.68 3.11 10.96
N LYS A 181 -21.65 4.10 11.84
CA LYS A 181 -21.49 5.51 11.46
C LYS A 181 -20.18 5.75 10.70
N LEU A 182 -19.09 5.16 11.16
CA LEU A 182 -17.79 5.31 10.52
C LEU A 182 -17.75 4.67 9.13
N VAL A 183 -18.32 3.48 8.95
CA VAL A 183 -18.38 2.84 7.63
C VAL A 183 -19.16 3.70 6.64
N ILE A 184 -20.32 4.23 7.04
CA ILE A 184 -21.13 5.14 6.20
C ILE A 184 -20.31 6.40 5.88
N ALA A 185 -19.75 7.04 6.91
CA ALA A 185 -19.02 8.29 6.74
C ALA A 185 -17.78 8.13 5.84
N TYR A 186 -17.01 7.05 5.98
CA TYR A 186 -15.82 6.85 5.15
C TYR A 186 -16.17 6.48 3.70
N LYS A 187 -17.26 5.74 3.47
CA LYS A 187 -17.77 5.57 2.12
C LYS A 187 -18.15 6.92 1.49
N GLU A 188 -18.90 7.75 2.22
CA GLU A 188 -19.34 9.08 1.75
C GLU A 188 -18.16 10.03 1.48
N GLN A 189 -17.06 9.89 2.22
CA GLN A 189 -15.83 10.65 2.01
C GLN A 189 -15.04 10.21 0.77
N GLY A 190 -15.35 9.06 0.17
CA GLY A 190 -14.71 8.58 -1.06
C GLY A 190 -13.58 7.57 -0.86
N TYR A 191 -13.48 6.95 0.32
CA TYR A 191 -12.60 5.79 0.54
C TYR A 191 -13.09 4.56 -0.24
N ASP A 192 -12.17 3.75 -0.75
CA ASP A 192 -12.48 2.63 -1.64
C ASP A 192 -12.87 1.35 -0.88
N TYR A 193 -12.37 1.19 0.34
CA TYR A 193 -12.58 0.03 1.20
C TYR A 193 -12.41 0.40 2.67
N ILE A 194 -12.98 -0.41 3.56
CA ILE A 194 -12.75 -0.33 5.01
C ILE A 194 -11.58 -1.23 5.38
N LYS A 195 -10.59 -0.71 6.11
CA LYS A 195 -9.48 -1.51 6.63
C LYS A 195 -9.71 -1.84 8.10
N THR A 196 -9.83 -3.12 8.43
CA THR A 196 -9.81 -3.59 9.82
C THR A 196 -8.39 -3.92 10.27
N TYR A 197 -8.16 -3.77 11.56
CA TYR A 197 -6.87 -3.96 12.19
C TYR A 197 -6.95 -4.80 13.46
N ASN A 198 -5.78 -5.05 14.06
CA ASN A 198 -5.66 -5.80 15.30
C ASN A 198 -6.49 -5.18 16.44
N LEU A 199 -6.70 -5.95 17.50
CA LEU A 199 -7.43 -5.57 18.72
C LEU A 199 -8.92 -5.24 18.52
N LEU A 200 -9.45 -5.23 17.30
CA LEU A 200 -10.87 -4.98 17.04
C LEU A 200 -11.72 -6.16 17.58
N PRO A 201 -12.53 -5.97 18.65
CA PRO A 201 -13.30 -7.05 19.25
C PRO A 201 -14.51 -7.42 18.39
N LYS A 202 -14.99 -8.66 18.55
CA LYS A 202 -16.17 -9.16 17.84
C LYS A 202 -17.38 -8.20 17.91
N ALA A 203 -17.60 -7.59 19.07
CA ALA A 203 -18.72 -6.67 19.29
C ALA A 203 -18.74 -5.46 18.34
N THR A 204 -17.57 -4.98 17.89
CA THR A 204 -17.47 -3.88 16.92
C THR A 204 -17.10 -4.36 15.53
N PHE A 205 -16.45 -5.52 15.39
CA PHE A 205 -16.16 -6.13 14.10
C PHE A 205 -17.44 -6.55 13.35
N ASP A 206 -18.40 -7.24 13.99
CA ASP A 206 -19.63 -7.67 13.29
C ASP A 206 -20.42 -6.48 12.71
N PRO A 207 -20.63 -5.39 13.47
CA PRO A 207 -21.27 -4.18 12.92
C PRO A 207 -20.50 -3.54 11.77
N VAL A 208 -19.16 -3.60 11.76
CA VAL A 208 -18.35 -3.14 10.61
C VAL A 208 -18.67 -3.98 9.38
N LEU A 209 -18.59 -5.31 9.49
CA LEU A 209 -18.86 -6.21 8.36
C LEU A 209 -20.30 -6.05 7.83
N ALA A 210 -21.28 -6.06 8.73
CA ALA A 210 -22.69 -5.91 8.37
C ALA A 210 -23.00 -4.56 7.72
N GLN A 211 -22.41 -3.47 8.23
CA GLN A 211 -22.60 -2.15 7.61
C GLN A 211 -21.83 -2.03 6.30
N ALA A 212 -20.65 -2.64 6.18
CA ALA A 212 -19.88 -2.64 4.94
C ALA A 212 -20.66 -3.33 3.81
N GLU A 213 -21.28 -4.47 4.11
CA GLU A 213 -22.21 -5.17 3.21
C GLU A 213 -23.41 -4.29 2.86
N ALA A 214 -24.11 -3.72 3.84
CA ALA A 214 -25.27 -2.84 3.61
C ALA A 214 -24.91 -1.58 2.79
N SER A 215 -23.70 -1.06 2.99
CA SER A 215 -23.15 0.06 2.25
C SER A 215 -22.53 -0.35 0.92
N GLY A 216 -22.35 -1.63 0.60
CA GLY A 216 -21.65 -2.07 -0.60
C GLY A 216 -20.21 -1.53 -0.71
N ILE A 217 -19.50 -1.41 0.41
CA ILE A 217 -18.08 -1.05 0.45
C ILE A 217 -17.27 -2.29 0.91
N PRO A 218 -16.23 -2.72 0.17
CA PRO A 218 -15.47 -3.90 0.54
C PRO A 218 -14.66 -3.69 1.82
N VAL A 219 -14.31 -4.80 2.47
CA VAL A 219 -13.43 -4.82 3.65
C VAL A 219 -12.10 -5.48 3.30
N VAL A 220 -11.01 -4.93 3.81
CA VAL A 220 -9.68 -5.55 3.76
C VAL A 220 -9.19 -5.72 5.20
N ALA A 221 -8.61 -6.88 5.52
CA ALA A 221 -8.41 -7.25 6.92
C ALA A 221 -6.95 -7.50 7.25
N HIS A 222 -6.39 -6.76 8.21
CA HIS A 222 -5.39 -7.35 9.08
C HIS A 222 -6.14 -8.19 10.12
N PRO A 223 -5.83 -9.48 10.27
CA PRO A 223 -6.40 -10.33 11.31
C PRO A 223 -6.39 -9.73 12.73
N SER A 224 -7.55 -9.70 13.38
CA SER A 224 -7.67 -9.28 14.78
C SER A 224 -7.49 -10.46 15.75
N PHE A 225 -6.64 -10.27 16.76
CA PHE A 225 -6.40 -11.24 17.84
C PHE A 225 -7.56 -11.36 18.83
N LYS A 226 -8.63 -10.55 18.68
CA LYS A 226 -9.84 -10.63 19.52
C LYS A 226 -10.93 -11.53 18.94
N VAL A 227 -10.68 -12.13 17.78
CA VAL A 227 -11.55 -13.11 17.13
C VAL A 227 -10.68 -14.30 16.68
N ASP A 228 -11.32 -15.42 16.32
CA ASP A 228 -10.60 -16.53 15.71
C ASP A 228 -10.04 -16.14 14.34
N TYR A 229 -8.92 -16.73 13.90
CA TYR A 229 -8.32 -16.40 12.59
C TYR A 229 -9.31 -16.65 11.44
N SER A 230 -10.09 -17.73 11.51
CA SER A 230 -11.09 -18.09 10.50
C SER A 230 -12.23 -17.07 10.37
N TYR A 231 -12.37 -16.16 11.34
CA TYR A 231 -13.33 -15.05 11.26
C TYR A 231 -13.09 -14.13 10.06
N HIS A 232 -11.86 -14.10 9.56
CA HIS A 232 -11.46 -13.27 8.43
C HIS A 232 -11.78 -13.90 7.06
N PHE A 233 -12.31 -15.13 7.03
CA PHE A 233 -12.84 -15.78 5.82
C PHE A 233 -14.30 -15.39 5.55
N ASN A 234 -14.75 -14.25 6.08
CA ASN A 234 -16.07 -13.72 5.81
C ASN A 234 -16.11 -13.18 4.36
N PRO A 235 -17.12 -13.54 3.53
CA PRO A 235 -17.16 -13.15 2.12
C PRO A 235 -17.11 -11.64 1.81
N ILE A 236 -17.46 -10.76 2.75
CA ILE A 236 -17.33 -9.30 2.55
C ILE A 236 -15.87 -8.82 2.66
N ILE A 237 -15.00 -9.61 3.30
CA ILE A 237 -13.57 -9.38 3.36
C ILE A 237 -12.99 -9.80 2.02
N THR A 238 -12.50 -8.84 1.25
CA THR A 238 -11.92 -9.06 -0.08
C THR A 238 -10.54 -9.68 0.02
N THR A 239 -9.72 -9.20 0.95
CA THR A 239 -8.36 -9.73 1.15
C THR A 239 -8.02 -9.81 2.64
N VAL A 240 -7.36 -10.89 3.00
CA VAL A 240 -6.65 -11.02 4.27
C VAL A 240 -5.20 -10.66 4.03
N GLU A 241 -4.67 -9.73 4.81
CA GLU A 241 -3.28 -9.28 4.69
C GLU A 241 -2.37 -10.12 5.58
N HIS A 242 -1.08 -10.12 5.23
CA HIS A 242 0.04 -10.53 6.10
C HIS A 242 0.15 -12.03 6.37
N THR A 243 1.20 -12.64 5.83
CA THR A 243 1.51 -14.07 6.11
C THR A 243 1.93 -14.28 7.56
N GLU A 244 2.54 -13.27 8.16
CA GLU A 244 2.97 -13.31 9.54
C GLU A 244 1.83 -13.53 10.52
N ASP A 245 0.62 -13.09 10.22
CA ASP A 245 -0.51 -13.29 11.13
C ASP A 245 -0.94 -14.76 11.20
N ILE A 246 -0.69 -15.56 10.15
CA ILE A 246 -0.84 -17.02 10.23
C ILE A 246 0.14 -17.58 11.26
N TYR A 247 1.40 -17.17 11.20
CA TYR A 247 2.42 -17.61 12.17
C TYR A 247 2.09 -17.15 13.61
N GLN A 248 1.64 -15.91 13.77
CA GLN A 248 1.44 -15.31 15.10
C GLN A 248 0.14 -15.75 15.77
N GLN A 249 -0.95 -15.91 15.02
CA GLN A 249 -2.28 -16.17 15.59
C GLN A 249 -2.60 -17.68 15.62
N PRO A 250 -3.00 -18.34 14.52
CA PRO A 250 -3.39 -19.75 14.57
C PRO A 250 -2.22 -20.68 14.89
N LEU A 251 -0.97 -20.35 14.50
CA LEU A 251 0.20 -21.16 14.83
C LEU A 251 0.85 -20.78 16.17
N ASN A 252 0.42 -19.68 16.79
CA ASN A 252 0.89 -19.21 18.10
C ASN A 252 2.42 -19.13 18.20
N TYR A 253 3.07 -18.47 17.24
CA TYR A 253 4.52 -18.29 17.15
C TYR A 253 5.32 -19.61 17.09
N THR A 254 4.75 -20.64 16.46
CA THR A 254 5.41 -21.94 16.24
C THR A 254 5.39 -22.35 14.77
N PHE A 255 6.29 -23.26 14.40
CA PHE A 255 6.37 -23.85 13.06
C PHE A 255 5.46 -25.10 12.92
N ASP A 256 4.28 -25.05 13.54
CA ASP A 256 3.35 -26.17 13.62
C ASP A 256 2.65 -26.41 12.27
N ARG A 257 3.06 -27.48 11.59
CA ARG A 257 2.56 -27.85 10.26
C ARG A 257 1.16 -28.45 10.28
N GLU A 258 0.73 -29.03 11.40
CA GLU A 258 -0.62 -29.57 11.53
C GLU A 258 -1.64 -28.43 11.63
N LYS A 259 -1.34 -27.42 12.44
CA LYS A 259 -2.16 -26.20 12.50
C LYS A 259 -2.12 -25.42 11.19
N LEU A 260 -0.97 -25.38 10.51
CA LEU A 260 -0.87 -24.75 9.18
C LEU A 260 -1.81 -25.42 8.17
N GLU A 261 -1.87 -26.75 8.18
CA GLU A 261 -2.78 -27.52 7.31
C GLU A 261 -4.25 -27.14 7.54
N ALA A 262 -4.65 -26.88 8.79
CA ALA A 262 -6.01 -26.41 9.08
C ALA A 262 -6.29 -25.01 8.50
N VAL A 263 -5.32 -24.09 8.58
CA VAL A 263 -5.43 -22.74 7.99
C VAL A 263 -5.51 -22.83 6.47
N VAL A 264 -4.64 -23.61 5.83
CA VAL A 264 -4.61 -23.83 4.37
C VAL A 264 -5.96 -24.38 3.87
N LYS A 265 -6.54 -25.35 4.58
CA LYS A 265 -7.89 -25.85 4.27
C LYS A 265 -8.97 -24.77 4.40
N GLY A 266 -8.83 -23.87 5.36
CA GLY A 266 -9.73 -22.73 5.53
C GLY A 266 -9.70 -21.77 4.34
N TYR A 267 -8.51 -21.42 3.85
CA TYR A 267 -8.35 -20.64 2.63
C TYR A 267 -8.94 -21.36 1.40
N ALA A 268 -8.59 -22.63 1.19
CA ALA A 268 -9.10 -23.41 0.07
C ALA A 268 -10.63 -23.58 0.08
N ALA A 269 -11.23 -23.73 1.27
CA ALA A 269 -12.68 -23.89 1.41
C ALA A 269 -13.45 -22.57 1.26
N SER A 270 -12.85 -21.44 1.65
CA SER A 270 -13.49 -20.12 1.59
C SER A 270 -13.28 -19.41 0.25
N GLY A 271 -12.20 -19.73 -0.47
CA GLY A 271 -11.76 -18.96 -1.64
C GLY A 271 -11.25 -17.56 -1.27
N GLN A 272 -10.87 -17.34 -0.01
CA GLN A 272 -10.36 -16.06 0.46
C GLN A 272 -9.03 -15.72 -0.22
N THR A 273 -8.92 -14.50 -0.75
CA THR A 273 -7.64 -13.98 -1.28
C THR A 273 -6.71 -13.52 -0.17
N HIS A 274 -5.41 -13.81 -0.31
CA HIS A 274 -4.36 -13.45 0.63
C HIS A 274 -3.35 -12.48 0.02
N CYS A 275 -3.01 -11.40 0.74
CA CYS A 275 -1.91 -10.51 0.36
C CYS A 275 -0.72 -10.74 1.31
N PRO A 276 0.35 -11.40 0.85
CA PRO A 276 1.29 -12.05 1.76
C PRO A 276 2.36 -11.14 2.36
N THR A 277 2.62 -9.97 1.75
CA THR A 277 3.61 -8.96 2.15
C THR A 277 5.00 -9.53 2.51
N LEU A 278 5.44 -10.61 1.85
CA LEU A 278 6.71 -11.30 2.14
C LEU A 278 7.93 -10.38 2.11
N THR A 279 7.89 -9.34 1.26
CA THR A 279 8.97 -8.35 1.14
C THR A 279 9.23 -7.57 2.44
N VAL A 280 8.21 -7.40 3.30
CA VAL A 280 8.37 -6.73 4.60
C VAL A 280 9.27 -7.56 5.50
N PHE A 281 9.00 -8.87 5.60
CA PHE A 281 9.85 -9.78 6.37
C PHE A 281 11.22 -9.99 5.73
N TYR A 282 11.32 -9.99 4.40
CA TYR A 282 12.61 -9.99 3.72
C TYR A 282 13.45 -8.77 4.13
N ASN A 283 12.88 -7.57 4.11
CA ASN A 283 13.56 -6.35 4.56
C ASN A 283 13.95 -6.41 6.04
N LEU A 284 13.14 -7.04 6.89
CA LEU A 284 13.55 -7.34 8.27
C LEU A 284 14.77 -8.25 8.30
N THR A 285 14.81 -9.36 7.53
CA THR A 285 16.02 -10.20 7.47
C THR A 285 17.26 -9.39 7.09
N GLU A 286 17.13 -8.45 6.15
CA GLU A 286 18.22 -7.58 5.72
C GLU A 286 18.68 -6.66 6.86
N ILE A 287 17.77 -6.04 7.61
CA ILE A 287 18.10 -5.25 8.81
C ILE A 287 18.84 -6.13 9.85
N TYR A 288 18.36 -7.34 10.12
CA TYR A 288 18.97 -8.23 11.11
C TYR A 288 20.35 -8.76 10.70
N ASN A 289 20.54 -9.04 9.42
CA ASN A 289 21.78 -9.58 8.87
C ASN A 289 22.84 -8.48 8.65
N LYS A 290 22.43 -7.31 8.15
CA LYS A 290 23.34 -6.23 7.71
C LYS A 290 23.48 -5.08 8.72
N GLY A 291 22.52 -4.92 9.64
CA GLY A 291 22.49 -3.80 10.57
C GLY A 291 22.51 -2.45 9.83
N GLU A 292 23.34 -1.52 10.29
CA GLU A 292 23.47 -0.17 9.70
C GLU A 292 23.85 -0.14 8.22
N GLN A 293 24.46 -1.22 7.70
CA GLN A 293 24.82 -1.29 6.28
C GLN A 293 23.60 -1.28 5.35
N VAL A 294 22.40 -1.60 5.85
CA VAL A 294 21.16 -1.55 5.06
C VAL A 294 20.85 -0.12 4.60
N LEU A 295 21.18 0.88 5.42
CA LEU A 295 20.95 2.30 5.13
C LEU A 295 21.95 2.88 4.12
N ALA A 296 23.06 2.18 3.88
CA ALA A 296 24.05 2.54 2.87
C ALA A 296 23.73 1.96 1.47
N SER A 297 22.59 1.29 1.32
CA SER A 297 22.15 0.72 0.03
C SER A 297 21.73 1.81 -0.96
N GLU A 298 21.84 1.52 -2.26
CA GLU A 298 21.36 2.41 -3.31
C GLU A 298 19.85 2.67 -3.18
N GLN A 299 19.09 1.65 -2.77
CA GLN A 299 17.65 1.75 -2.54
C GLN A 299 17.32 2.74 -1.41
N ALA A 300 18.10 2.73 -0.33
CA ALA A 300 17.90 3.66 0.79
C ALA A 300 18.12 5.13 0.38
N ALA A 301 18.88 5.41 -0.68
CA ALA A 301 19.07 6.77 -1.18
C ALA A 301 17.79 7.40 -1.75
N TYR A 302 16.80 6.58 -2.13
CA TYR A 302 15.51 7.04 -2.64
C TYR A 302 14.46 7.29 -1.54
N ILE A 303 14.72 6.87 -0.30
CA ILE A 303 13.79 7.08 0.81
C ILE A 303 13.98 8.51 1.33
N ASN A 304 12.88 9.23 1.53
CA ASN A 304 12.90 10.56 2.13
C ASN A 304 13.65 10.55 3.48
N PRO A 305 14.69 11.38 3.68
CA PRO A 305 15.46 11.40 4.93
C PRO A 305 14.61 11.69 6.18
N PHE A 306 13.54 12.47 6.03
CA PHE A 306 12.60 12.70 7.13
C PHE A 306 11.86 11.41 7.51
N VAL A 307 11.35 10.66 6.52
CA VAL A 307 10.70 9.36 6.76
C VAL A 307 11.68 8.35 7.36
N GLN A 308 12.94 8.32 6.87
CA GLN A 308 13.99 7.45 7.45
C GLN A 308 14.24 7.75 8.93
N SER A 309 14.26 9.03 9.32
CA SER A 309 14.54 9.47 10.69
C SER A 309 13.32 9.43 11.62
N ALA A 310 12.12 9.54 11.08
CA ALA A 310 10.86 9.48 11.83
C ALA A 310 10.36 8.03 12.02
N SER A 311 10.89 7.07 11.27
CA SER A 311 10.52 5.67 11.42
C SER A 311 11.19 5.04 12.64
N ASP A 312 10.41 4.84 13.70
CA ASP A 312 10.83 4.13 14.90
C ASP A 312 11.11 2.63 14.65
N ASP A 313 10.66 2.09 13.52
CA ASP A 313 10.65 0.65 13.27
C ASP A 313 12.06 0.07 13.09
N TYR A 314 12.90 0.75 12.32
CA TYR A 314 14.31 0.38 12.15
C TYR A 314 15.04 0.39 13.49
N SER A 315 14.92 1.49 14.24
CA SER A 315 15.56 1.65 15.55
C SER A 315 15.10 0.59 16.55
N ARG A 316 13.80 0.26 16.55
CA ARG A 316 13.22 -0.80 17.37
C ARG A 316 13.83 -2.17 17.05
N HIS A 317 13.90 -2.53 15.77
CA HIS A 317 14.48 -3.80 15.34
C HIS A 317 15.98 -3.91 15.60
N MET A 318 16.72 -2.81 15.42
CA MET A 318 18.14 -2.74 15.82
C MET A 318 18.33 -2.95 17.32
N ALA A 319 17.50 -2.33 18.16
CA ALA A 319 17.56 -2.55 19.61
C ALA A 319 17.25 -3.99 20.00
N ILE A 320 16.31 -4.66 19.32
CA ILE A 320 16.01 -6.09 19.53
C ILE A 320 17.22 -6.94 19.13
N ARG A 321 17.79 -6.68 17.95
CA ARG A 321 18.96 -7.39 17.43
C ARG A 321 20.16 -7.30 18.39
N GLU A 322 20.40 -6.14 18.99
CA GLU A 322 21.49 -5.95 19.95
C GLU A 322 21.26 -6.67 21.28
N LYS A 323 20.01 -6.76 21.73
CA LYS A 323 19.64 -7.36 23.03
C LYS A 323 19.45 -8.87 22.98
N ASP A 324 19.10 -9.43 21.82
CA ASP A 324 18.78 -10.85 21.66
C ASP A 324 19.62 -11.47 20.54
N SER A 325 20.64 -12.26 20.94
CA SER A 325 21.55 -12.96 20.03
C SER A 325 20.87 -14.00 19.14
N THR A 326 19.63 -14.41 19.48
CA THR A 326 18.83 -15.35 18.68
C THR A 326 17.90 -14.64 17.70
N ALA A 327 17.77 -13.32 17.77
CA ALA A 327 16.77 -12.59 16.98
C ALA A 327 17.01 -12.72 15.47
N THR A 328 18.27 -12.64 15.02
CA THR A 328 18.61 -12.80 13.60
C THR A 328 18.23 -14.18 13.07
N SER A 329 18.59 -15.26 13.78
CA SER A 329 18.24 -16.61 13.34
C SER A 329 16.74 -16.86 13.39
N ARG A 330 16.03 -16.32 14.38
CA ARG A 330 14.56 -16.40 14.49
C ARG A 330 13.86 -15.70 13.34
N ILE A 331 14.25 -14.47 13.00
CA ILE A 331 13.64 -13.71 11.90
C ILE A 331 13.92 -14.38 10.55
N ASN A 332 15.13 -14.89 10.32
CA ASN A 332 15.45 -15.63 9.10
C ASN A 332 14.62 -16.94 9.00
N ALA A 333 14.48 -17.68 10.10
CA ALA A 333 13.66 -18.89 10.13
C ALA A 333 12.17 -18.60 9.88
N GLN A 334 11.66 -17.52 10.46
CA GLN A 334 10.29 -17.07 10.26
C GLN A 334 10.03 -16.66 8.80
N HIS A 335 10.93 -15.88 8.18
CA HIS A 335 10.79 -15.50 6.77
C HIS A 335 10.77 -16.73 5.83
N ASN A 336 11.69 -17.68 6.03
CA ASN A 336 11.70 -18.93 5.26
C ASN A 336 10.42 -19.73 5.43
N PHE A 337 9.86 -19.74 6.64
CA PHE A 337 8.59 -20.39 6.90
C PHE A 337 7.41 -19.67 6.25
N HIS A 338 7.39 -18.34 6.18
CA HIS A 338 6.36 -17.62 5.43
C HIS A 338 6.36 -18.01 3.94
N ILE A 339 7.53 -18.25 3.33
CA ILE A 339 7.62 -18.78 1.96
C ILE A 339 7.00 -20.18 1.87
N GLU A 340 7.23 -21.06 2.86
CA GLU A 340 6.57 -22.38 2.93
C GLU A 340 5.04 -22.25 3.03
N VAL A 341 4.54 -21.31 3.84
CA VAL A 341 3.11 -21.02 4.00
C VAL A 341 2.50 -20.62 2.67
N ILE A 342 3.09 -19.66 1.95
CA ILE A 342 2.55 -19.19 0.66
C ILE A 342 2.57 -20.29 -0.40
N ARG A 343 3.64 -21.09 -0.47
CA ARG A 343 3.66 -22.25 -1.36
C ARG A 343 2.50 -23.21 -1.08
N ARG A 344 2.20 -23.46 0.20
CA ARG A 344 1.09 -24.35 0.59
C ARG A 344 -0.29 -23.76 0.29
N LEU A 345 -0.47 -22.45 0.45
CA LEU A 345 -1.71 -21.77 0.04
C LEU A 345 -1.91 -21.89 -1.48
N HIS A 346 -0.86 -21.62 -2.25
CA HIS A 346 -0.88 -21.76 -3.70
C HIS A 346 -1.21 -23.19 -4.17
N GLU A 347 -0.56 -24.20 -3.58
CA GLU A 347 -0.82 -25.62 -3.88
C GLU A 347 -2.25 -26.05 -3.53
N ALA A 348 -2.91 -25.35 -2.59
CA ALA A 348 -4.28 -25.59 -2.21
C ALA A 348 -5.30 -24.82 -3.07
N GLY A 349 -4.85 -24.09 -4.09
CA GLY A 349 -5.70 -23.37 -5.03
C GLY A 349 -6.04 -21.93 -4.63
N GLU A 350 -5.34 -21.37 -3.64
CA GLU A 350 -5.33 -19.92 -3.43
C GLU A 350 -4.50 -19.27 -4.55
N THR A 351 -5.06 -18.26 -5.22
CA THR A 351 -4.46 -17.61 -6.40
C THR A 351 -4.12 -16.17 -6.14
#